data_AF-A0A0L0F3S8-F1
#
_entry.id   AF-A0A0L0F3S8-F1
#
_cell.length_a   1.000
_cell.length_b   1.000
_cell.length_c   1.000
_cell.angle_alpha   90.00
_cell.angle_beta   90.00
_cell.angle_gamma   90.00
#
_symmetry.space_group_name_H-M   'P 1'
#
loop_
_entity.id
_entity.type
_entity.pdbx_description
1 polymer ?
#
loop_
_entity_poly.entity_id
_entity_poly.type
_entity_poly.pdbx_seq_one_letter_code
_entity_poly.pdbx_strand_id
1 'polypeptide(L)'
;LHLTEFDERVDKSSRFPGEQLYEKTISSIYQAEVLRIIFIHLSQTTDNIAPILFSEGGTPSALFRENGLKYEDVTEIMSDCSGNYAHTKHVLTNLGATNPTLRRTSICVCVYTD
;
A
#
# COMPACT_ATOMS: atom_id res chain seq x y z
N LEU A 1 -12.31 -17.82 -5.39
CA LEU A 1 -11.41 -16.67 -5.13
C LEU A 1 -10.96 -16.82 -3.69
N HIS A 2 -9.64 -16.77 -3.44
CA HIS A 2 -9.13 -16.69 -2.08
C HIS A 2 -8.99 -15.20 -1.77
N LEU A 3 -9.89 -14.67 -0.95
CA LEU A 3 -9.90 -13.26 -0.57
C LEU A 3 -9.15 -13.11 0.75
N THR A 4 -8.29 -12.10 0.81
CA THR A 4 -7.65 -11.67 2.05
C THR A 4 -8.60 -10.76 2.84
N GLU A 5 -8.26 -10.48 4.09
CA GLU A 5 -9.00 -9.48 4.89
C GLU A 5 -8.94 -8.07 4.26
N PHE A 6 -7.93 -7.78 3.44
CA PHE A 6 -7.79 -6.50 2.76
C PHE A 6 -8.72 -6.41 1.55
N ASP A 7 -8.85 -7.49 0.77
CA ASP A 7 -9.84 -7.58 -0.31
C ASP A 7 -11.26 -7.40 0.23
N GLU A 8 -11.57 -8.05 1.37
CA GLU A 8 -12.86 -7.88 2.02
C GLU A 8 -13.11 -6.44 2.50
N ARG A 9 -12.07 -5.76 3.00
CA ARG A 9 -12.19 -4.36 3.42
C ARG A 9 -12.49 -3.45 2.22
N VAL A 10 -11.80 -3.66 1.11
CA VAL A 10 -12.06 -2.93 -0.16
C VAL A 10 -13.47 -3.22 -0.67
N ASP A 11 -13.91 -4.47 -0.65
CA ASP A 11 -15.27 -4.85 -1.06
C ASP A 11 -16.34 -4.19 -0.19
N LYS A 12 -16.17 -4.22 1.13
CA LYS A 12 -17.09 -3.62 2.11
C LYS A 12 -17.21 -2.10 1.97
N SER A 13 -16.13 -1.41 1.56
CA SER A 13 -16.17 0.04 1.30
C SER A 13 -16.63 0.40 -0.12
N SER A 14 -16.74 -0.57 -1.02
CA SER A 14 -17.15 -0.32 -2.40
C SER A 14 -18.62 0.09 -2.52
N ARG A 15 -19.00 0.62 -3.69
CA ARG A 15 -20.38 1.00 -3.99
C ARG A 15 -21.38 -0.16 -3.86
N PHE A 16 -20.96 -1.38 -4.16
CA PHE A 16 -21.81 -2.58 -4.16
C PHE A 16 -21.09 -3.74 -3.43
N PRO A 17 -21.11 -3.79 -2.09
CA PRO A 17 -20.47 -4.85 -1.33
C PRO A 17 -21.02 -6.24 -1.69
N GLY A 18 -20.15 -7.24 -1.81
CA GLY A 18 -20.52 -8.61 -2.20
C GLY A 18 -20.74 -8.83 -3.70
N GLU A 19 -20.73 -7.78 -4.51
CA GLU A 19 -20.88 -7.85 -5.97
C GLU A 19 -19.54 -7.66 -6.69
N GLN A 20 -19.45 -8.10 -7.95
CA GLN A 20 -18.27 -7.88 -8.82
C GLN A 20 -16.94 -8.36 -8.21
N LEU A 21 -16.98 -9.36 -7.31
CA LEU A 21 -15.81 -9.83 -6.56
C LEU A 21 -14.65 -10.25 -7.47
N TYR A 22 -14.95 -10.85 -8.63
CA TYR A 22 -13.91 -11.20 -9.60
C TYR A 22 -13.19 -9.95 -10.13
N GLU A 23 -13.93 -8.95 -10.60
CA GLU A 23 -13.36 -7.68 -11.07
C GLU A 23 -12.57 -6.99 -9.95
N LYS A 24 -13.11 -6.99 -8.73
CA LYS A 24 -12.45 -6.42 -7.55
C LYS A 24 -11.11 -7.07 -7.21
N THR A 25 -10.95 -8.34 -7.51
CA THR A 25 -9.66 -9.03 -7.28
C THR A 25 -8.62 -8.79 -8.38
N ILE A 26 -9.02 -8.35 -9.57
CA ILE A 26 -8.10 -8.29 -10.73
C ILE A 26 -7.87 -6.88 -11.28
N SER A 27 -8.78 -5.93 -11.03
CA SER A 27 -8.67 -4.60 -11.64
C SER A 27 -7.59 -3.76 -10.95
N SER A 28 -6.94 -2.90 -11.74
CA SER A 28 -5.86 -2.03 -11.27
C SER A 28 -6.30 -1.08 -10.15
N ILE A 29 -7.52 -0.56 -10.22
CA ILE A 29 -8.08 0.34 -9.21
C ILE A 29 -8.16 -0.36 -7.85
N TYR A 30 -8.70 -1.59 -7.84
CA TYR A 30 -8.87 -2.32 -6.59
C TYR A 30 -7.55 -2.87 -6.06
N GLN A 31 -6.61 -3.28 -6.92
CA GLN A 31 -5.26 -3.66 -6.48
C GLN A 31 -4.53 -2.50 -5.79
N ALA A 32 -4.61 -1.28 -6.35
CA ALA A 32 -4.04 -0.10 -5.71
C ALA A 32 -4.70 0.19 -4.36
N GLU A 33 -6.02 0.00 -4.28
CA GLU A 33 -6.76 0.21 -3.04
C GLU A 33 -6.45 -0.83 -1.96
N VAL A 34 -6.27 -2.09 -2.34
CA VAL A 34 -5.78 -3.14 -1.43
C VAL A 34 -4.41 -2.75 -0.86
N LEU A 35 -3.48 -2.33 -1.72
CA LEU A 35 -2.15 -1.89 -1.27
C LEU A 35 -2.21 -0.66 -0.36
N ARG A 36 -3.11 0.31 -0.65
CA ARG A 36 -3.36 1.47 0.21
C ARG A 36 -3.78 1.04 1.62
N ILE A 37 -4.71 0.09 1.73
CA ILE A 37 -5.18 -0.42 3.02
C ILE A 37 -4.07 -1.19 3.74
N ILE A 38 -3.25 -1.97 3.02
CA ILE A 38 -2.09 -2.65 3.62
C ILE A 38 -1.08 -1.63 4.17
N PHE A 39 -0.81 -0.54 3.44
CA PHE A 39 0.12 0.50 3.92
C PHE A 39 -0.38 1.20 5.19
N ILE A 40 -1.70 1.46 5.28
CA ILE A 40 -2.30 1.96 6.53
C ILE A 40 -2.18 0.92 7.64
N HIS A 41 -2.46 -0.35 7.35
CA HIS A 41 -2.33 -1.40 8.34
C HIS A 41 -0.89 -1.46 8.88
N LEU A 42 0.12 -1.49 8.00
CA LEU A 42 1.54 -1.50 8.39
C LEU A 42 2.01 -0.20 9.06
N SER A 43 1.29 0.91 8.89
CA SER A 43 1.58 2.15 9.60
C SER A 43 1.02 2.17 11.03
N GLN A 44 0.03 1.34 11.30
CA GLN A 44 -0.58 1.17 12.62
C GLN A 44 0.02 -0.02 13.38
N THR A 45 0.50 -1.02 12.66
CA THR A 45 1.19 -2.18 13.21
C THR A 45 2.60 -1.78 13.66
N THR A 46 2.93 -2.12 14.90
CA THR A 46 4.24 -1.84 15.50
C THR A 46 5.09 -3.10 15.54
N ASP A 47 6.38 -2.96 15.24
CA ASP A 47 7.39 -3.97 15.44
C ASP A 47 8.40 -3.45 16.47
N ASN A 48 8.55 -4.19 17.57
CA ASN A 48 9.25 -3.81 18.79
C ASN A 48 8.71 -2.51 19.42
N ILE A 49 9.16 -1.35 18.94
CA ILE A 49 8.91 -0.03 19.55
C ILE A 49 8.45 1.04 18.55
N ALA A 50 8.33 0.71 17.25
CA ALA A 50 7.99 1.70 16.22
C ALA A 50 7.05 1.10 15.16
N PRO A 51 6.27 1.94 14.46
CA PRO A 51 5.50 1.48 13.32
C PRO A 51 6.37 0.85 12.23
N ILE A 52 5.84 -0.19 11.61
CA ILE A 52 6.54 -0.94 10.56
C ILE A 52 6.84 -0.02 9.38
N LEU A 53 5.85 0.72 8.88
CA LEU A 53 5.98 1.43 7.60
C LEU A 53 6.30 2.92 7.71
N PHE A 54 5.62 3.71 8.55
CA PHE A 54 5.84 5.16 8.66
C PHE A 54 6.15 5.58 10.09
N SER A 55 7.20 6.36 10.30
CA SER A 55 7.61 6.79 11.66
C SER A 55 7.58 8.30 11.80
N GLU A 56 8.67 8.98 11.44
CA GLU A 56 8.74 10.43 11.42
C GLU A 56 7.69 11.02 10.46
N GLY A 57 6.95 12.03 10.92
CA GLY A 57 5.85 12.63 10.17
C GLY A 57 4.55 11.82 10.16
N GLY A 58 4.55 10.58 10.64
CA GLY A 58 3.36 9.72 10.69
C GLY A 58 2.93 9.18 9.32
N THR A 59 1.70 8.65 9.26
CA THR A 59 1.15 8.10 8.01
C THR A 59 0.81 9.23 7.03
N PRO A 60 1.26 9.16 5.77
CA PRO A 60 0.96 10.20 4.80
C PRO A 60 -0.55 10.41 4.60
N SER A 61 -0.99 11.67 4.61
CA SER A 61 -2.42 12.00 4.62
C SER A 61 -3.17 11.57 3.36
N ALA A 62 -2.44 11.46 2.24
CA ALA A 62 -2.95 10.92 0.98
C ALA A 62 -3.55 9.52 1.18
N LEU A 63 -2.92 8.68 2.00
CA LEU A 63 -3.39 7.31 2.22
C LEU A 63 -4.76 7.26 2.89
N PHE A 64 -5.19 8.27 3.65
CA PHE A 64 -6.53 8.25 4.27
C PHE A 64 -7.67 8.61 3.32
N ARG A 65 -7.36 8.94 2.06
CA ARG A 65 -8.37 9.20 1.03
C ARG A 65 -8.53 7.96 0.15
N GLU A 66 -9.76 7.65 -0.22
CA GLU A 66 -10.05 6.64 -1.24
C GLU A 66 -9.28 6.97 -2.52
N ASN A 67 -8.65 5.97 -3.15
CA ASN A 67 -7.76 6.15 -4.31
C ASN A 67 -6.57 7.09 -4.06
N GLY A 68 -6.17 7.26 -2.80
CA GLY A 68 -5.01 8.05 -2.41
C GLY A 68 -3.66 7.46 -2.81
N LEU A 69 -3.64 6.16 -3.12
CA LEU A 69 -2.55 5.47 -3.79
C LEU A 69 -3.06 5.07 -5.18
N LYS A 70 -2.37 5.48 -6.23
CA LYS A 70 -2.79 5.19 -7.60
C LYS A 70 -2.09 3.95 -8.13
N TYR A 71 -2.63 3.35 -9.18
CA TYR A 71 -1.99 2.19 -9.79
C TYR A 71 -0.63 2.54 -10.42
N GLU A 72 -0.43 3.78 -10.87
CA GLU A 72 0.89 4.22 -11.34
C GLU A 72 1.94 4.14 -10.23
N ASP A 73 1.58 4.53 -9.00
CA ASP A 73 2.43 4.42 -7.82
C ASP A 73 2.79 2.94 -7.54
N VAL A 74 1.81 2.03 -7.69
CA VAL A 74 2.03 0.58 -7.53
C VAL A 74 3.04 0.08 -8.55
N THR A 75 2.86 0.42 -9.84
CA THR A 75 3.78 -0.03 -10.89
C THR A 75 5.19 0.53 -10.71
N GLU A 76 5.32 1.76 -10.19
CA GLU A 76 6.61 2.36 -9.88
C GLU A 76 7.30 1.63 -8.72
N ILE A 77 6.57 1.26 -7.65
CA ILE A 77 7.09 0.42 -6.56
C ILE A 77 7.56 -0.94 -7.09
N MET A 78 6.77 -1.57 -7.96
CA MET A 78 7.10 -2.88 -8.55
C MET A 78 8.32 -2.86 -9.47
N SER A 79 8.70 -1.69 -9.97
CA SER A 79 9.84 -1.56 -10.89
C SER A 79 11.20 -1.65 -10.18
N ASP A 80 11.22 -1.52 -8.85
CA ASP A 80 12.44 -1.64 -8.06
C ASP A 80 12.93 -3.09 -7.95
N CYS A 81 14.25 -3.25 -7.96
CA CYS A 81 14.92 -4.53 -7.73
C CYS A 81 15.43 -4.63 -6.28
N SER A 82 15.57 -5.86 -5.78
CA SER A 82 16.12 -6.12 -4.45
C SER A 82 17.46 -5.40 -4.23
N GLY A 83 17.53 -4.56 -3.18
CA GLY A 83 18.72 -3.78 -2.82
C GLY A 83 18.79 -2.36 -3.40
N ASN A 84 17.92 -1.99 -4.36
CA ASN A 84 17.78 -0.62 -4.84
C ASN A 84 16.30 -0.25 -4.94
N TYR A 85 15.82 0.53 -3.97
CA TYR A 85 14.41 0.92 -3.84
C TYR A 85 14.18 2.41 -4.13
N ALA A 86 14.83 2.93 -5.16
CA ALA A 86 14.82 4.36 -5.47
C ALA A 86 13.43 4.84 -5.90
N HIS A 87 12.72 4.05 -6.71
CA HIS A 87 11.38 4.36 -7.20
C HIS A 87 10.36 4.35 -6.05
N THR A 88 10.41 3.33 -5.20
CA THR A 88 9.60 3.22 -4.00
C THR A 88 9.85 4.39 -3.06
N LYS A 89 11.11 4.78 -2.85
CA LYS A 89 11.44 5.95 -2.02
C LYS A 89 10.82 7.23 -2.59
N HIS A 90 10.87 7.40 -3.90
CA HIS A 90 10.26 8.54 -4.59
C HIS A 90 8.73 8.56 -4.41
N VAL A 91 8.04 7.45 -4.64
CA VAL A 91 6.60 7.31 -4.41
C VAL A 91 6.22 7.65 -2.97
N LEU A 92 6.89 7.04 -1.98
CA LEU A 92 6.59 7.31 -0.57
C LEU A 92 6.79 8.79 -0.20
N THR A 93 7.83 9.42 -0.76
CA THR A 93 8.08 10.85 -0.55
C THR A 93 6.96 11.70 -1.16
N ASN A 94 6.50 11.38 -2.38
CA ASN A 94 5.40 12.08 -3.04
C ASN A 94 4.06 11.94 -2.30
N LEU A 95 3.83 10.79 -1.67
CA LEU A 95 2.67 10.58 -0.80
C LEU A 95 2.74 11.45 0.47
N GLY A 96 3.93 11.88 0.87
CA GLY A 96 4.20 12.73 2.03
C GLY A 96 4.96 12.06 3.17
N ALA A 97 5.62 10.92 2.92
CA ALA A 97 6.44 10.26 3.93
C ALA A 97 7.77 11.01 4.14
N THR A 98 8.15 11.21 5.40
CA THR A 98 9.43 11.83 5.75
C THR A 98 10.53 10.78 5.81
N ASN A 99 11.61 11.02 5.04
CA ASN A 99 12.84 10.23 5.03
C ASN A 99 12.64 8.68 5.03
N PRO A 100 12.00 8.10 3.98
CA PRO A 100 11.80 6.66 3.91
C PRO A 100 13.14 5.91 3.92
N THR A 101 13.34 5.06 4.94
CA THR A 101 14.56 4.25 5.12
C THR A 101 14.56 3.04 4.18
N LEU A 102 15.73 2.48 3.88
CA LEU A 102 15.88 1.27 3.05
C LEU A 102 15.00 0.10 3.52
N ARG A 103 14.91 -0.15 4.83
CA ARG A 103 14.06 -1.20 5.41
C ARG A 103 12.57 -0.98 5.10
N ARG A 104 12.11 0.27 5.11
CA ARG A 104 10.69 0.60 4.89
C ARG A 104 10.33 0.52 3.42
N THR A 105 11.22 1.00 2.56
CA THR A 105 11.06 0.87 1.11
C THR A 105 11.11 -0.59 0.69
N SER A 106 11.97 -1.42 1.30
CA SER A 106 12.01 -2.86 0.98
C SER A 106 10.70 -3.57 1.36
N ILE A 107 10.09 -3.21 2.50
CA ILE A 107 8.80 -3.76 2.92
C ILE A 107 7.71 -3.46 1.89
N CYS A 108 7.64 -2.24 1.36
CA CYS A 108 6.65 -1.89 0.32
C CYS A 108 6.76 -2.77 -0.92
N VAL A 109 7.98 -3.07 -1.37
CA VAL A 109 8.19 -3.95 -2.52
C VAL A 109 7.79 -5.39 -2.19
N CYS A 110 8.21 -5.92 -1.04
CA CYS A 110 7.88 -7.29 -0.61
C CYS A 110 6.37 -7.53 -0.48
N VAL A 111 5.59 -6.56 -0.02
CA VAL A 111 4.13 -6.68 0.11
C VAL A 111 3.43 -7.03 -1.20
N TYR A 112 4.02 -6.64 -2.34
CA TYR A 112 3.43 -6.91 -3.65
C TYR A 112 4.04 -8.17 -4.33
N THR A 113 5.28 -8.51 -4.02
CA THR A 113 6.02 -9.56 -4.74
C THR A 113 5.99 -10.94 -4.07
N ASP A 114 5.57 -11.03 -2.81
CA ASP A 114 5.47 -12.28 -2.03
C ASP A 114 4.00 -12.66 -1.73
#